data_AF-A0A6P2A7Y2-F1
#
_entry.id   AF-A0A6P2A7Y2-F1
#
_cell.length_a   1.000
_cell.length_b   1.000
_cell.length_c   1.000
_cell.angle_alpha   90.00
_cell.angle_beta   90.00
_cell.angle_gamma   90.00
#
_symmetry.space_group_name_H-M   'P 1'
#
loop_
_entity.id
_entity.type
_entity.pdbx_description
1 polymer ?
#
loop_
_entity_poly.entity_id
_entity_poly.type
_entity_poly.pdbx_seq_one_letter_code
_entity_poly.pdbx_strand_id
1 'polypeptide(L)' 'MLRVEFVQRKLQLIADDLARLVAFKDDTLEALRADDIRLAAAERMIERIVLRAVDVNEHLLAELALPEERSTRLT' A
#
# COMPACT_ATOMS: atom_id res chain seq x y z
N MET A 1 -20.49 -4.13 5.58
CA MET A 1 -20.98 -2.91 4.90
C MET A 1 -19.79 -2.07 4.45
N LEU A 2 -19.85 -1.45 3.26
CA LEU A 2 -18.78 -0.58 2.77
C LEU A 2 -18.49 0.59 3.74
N ARG A 3 -17.33 0.53 4.39
CA ARG A 3 -16.80 1.59 5.28
C ARG A 3 -16.01 2.62 4.48
N VAL A 4 -16.70 3.63 3.96
CA VAL A 4 -16.09 4.70 3.13
C VAL A 4 -14.97 5.44 3.88
N GLU A 5 -15.18 5.78 5.15
CA GLU A 5 -14.18 6.49 5.96
C GLU A 5 -12.89 5.67 6.16
N PHE A 6 -13.00 4.34 6.26
CA PHE A 6 -11.83 3.46 6.36
C PHE A 6 -10.98 3.54 5.10
N VAL A 7 -11.63 3.46 3.93
CA VAL A 7 -10.97 3.56 2.63
C VAL A 7 -10.31 4.94 2.47
N GLN A 8 -11.05 6.02 2.74
CA GLN A 8 -10.52 7.39 2.65
C GLN A 8 -9.31 7.60 3.57
N ARG A 9 -9.37 7.12 4.81
CA ARG A 9 -8.24 7.22 5.75
C ARG A 9 -7.01 6.45 5.25
N LYS A 10 -7.20 5.24 4.71
CA LYS A 10 -6.09 4.47 4.13
C LYS A 10 -5.49 5.16 2.92
N LEU A 11 -6.31 5.74 2.05
CA LEU A 11 -5.84 6.53 0.90
C LEU A 11 -5.04 7.76 1.33
N GLN A 12 -5.49 8.50 2.36
CA GLN A 12 -4.73 9.62 2.90
C GLN A 12 -3.36 9.16 3.44
N LEU A 13 -3.34 8.06 4.20
CA LEU A 13 -2.08 7.51 4.72
C LEU A 13 -1.13 7.05 3.59
N ILE A 14 -1.67 6.50 2.50
CA ILE A 14 -0.88 6.18 1.30
C ILE A 14 -0.30 7.45 0.68
N ALA A 15 -1.12 8.50 0.51
CA ALA A 15 -0.66 9.78 -0.03
C ALA A 15 0.45 10.40 0.83
N ASP A 16 0.31 10.36 2.16
CA ASP A 16 1.33 10.87 3.08
C ASP A 16 2.65 10.09 2.99
N ASP A 17 2.60 8.75 2.83
CA ASP A 17 3.81 7.95 2.64
C ASP A 17 4.43 8.14 1.25
N LEU A 18 3.62 8.32 0.20
CA LEU A 18 4.12 8.68 -1.13
C LEU A 18 4.81 10.05 -1.11
N ALA A 19 4.24 11.04 -0.43
CA ALA A 19 4.86 12.35 -0.28
C ALA A 19 6.22 12.29 0.42
N ARG A 20 6.40 11.36 1.38
CA ARG A 20 7.70 11.10 2.00
C ARG A 20 8.65 10.34 1.09
N LEU A 21 8.15 9.38 0.32
CA LEU A 21 8.94 8.57 -0.62
C LEU A 21 9.56 9.42 -1.74
N VAL A 22 8.93 10.55 -2.10
CA VAL A 22 9.47 11.54 -3.04
C VAL A 22 10.88 12.02 -2.65
N ALA A 23 11.25 11.99 -1.37
CA ALA A 23 12.59 12.35 -0.90
C ALA A 23 13.71 11.46 -1.48
N PHE A 24 13.37 10.26 -1.96
CA PHE A 24 14.30 9.30 -2.54
C PHE A 24 14.25 9.24 -4.08
N LYS A 25 13.45 10.09 -4.73
CA LYS A 25 13.16 9.98 -6.18
C LYS A 25 14.39 10.14 -7.08
N ASP A 26 15.37 10.91 -6.62
CA ASP A 26 16.57 11.26 -7.39
C ASP A 26 17.78 10.39 -6.99
N ASP A 27 17.60 9.49 -6.02
CA ASP A 27 18.65 8.55 -5.62
C ASP A 27 18.77 7.41 -6.62
N THR A 28 20.00 7.05 -6.98
CA THR A 28 20.24 5.79 -7.69
C THR A 28 20.15 4.61 -6.73
N LEU A 29 19.93 3.42 -7.27
CA LEU A 29 19.90 2.19 -6.47
C LEU A 29 21.23 1.95 -5.74
N GLU A 30 22.35 2.26 -6.39
CA GLU A 30 23.69 2.15 -5.80
C GLU A 30 23.86 3.14 -4.63
N ALA A 31 23.36 4.38 -4.77
CA ALA A 31 23.41 5.38 -3.72
C ALA A 31 22.55 4.99 -2.51
N LEU A 32 21.37 4.40 -2.74
CA LEU A 32 20.53 3.85 -1.67
C LEU A 32 21.21 2.67 -0.96
N ARG A 33 21.80 1.74 -1.71
CA ARG A 33 22.49 0.56 -1.14
C ARG A 33 23.76 0.89 -0.37
N ALA A 34 24.34 2.06 -0.59
CA ALA A 34 25.49 2.54 0.17
C ALA A 34 25.12 3.03 1.58
N ASP A 35 23.83 3.22 1.88
CA ASP A 35 23.31 3.66 3.17
C ASP A 35 22.14 2.77 3.60
N ASP A 36 22.42 1.79 4.46
CA ASP A 36 21.45 0.80 4.92
C ASP A 36 20.22 1.45 5.59
N ILE A 37 20.38 2.61 6.24
CA ILE A 37 19.28 3.32 6.90
C ILE A 37 18.34 3.91 5.84
N ARG A 38 18.91 4.53 4.80
CA ARG A 38 18.11 5.09 3.70
C ARG A 38 17.42 4.00 2.90
N LEU A 39 18.12 2.90 2.60
CA LEU A 39 17.53 1.75 1.93
C LEU A 39 16.35 1.18 2.73
N ALA A 40 16.56 0.89 4.02
CA ALA A 40 15.51 0.36 4.89
C ALA A 40 14.32 1.34 5.01
N ALA A 41 14.58 2.65 5.05
CA ALA A 41 13.52 3.66 5.08
C ALA A 41 12.66 3.64 3.81
N ALA A 42 13.28 3.58 2.62
CA ALA A 42 12.60 3.51 1.34
C ALA A 42 11.77 2.21 1.21
N GLU A 43 12.38 1.07 1.52
CA GLU A 43 11.71 -0.24 1.50
C GLU A 43 10.50 -0.26 2.44
N ARG A 44 10.67 0.25 3.67
CA ARG A 44 9.58 0.29 4.65
C ARG A 44 8.45 1.23 4.24
N MET A 45 8.73 2.33 3.55
CA MET A 45 7.69 3.20 2.98
C MET A 45 6.90 2.48 1.90
N ILE A 46 7.58 1.79 0.97
CA ILE A 46 6.95 1.01 -0.10
C ILE A 46 6.08 -0.10 0.49
N GLU A 47 6.60 -0.86 1.45
CA GLU A 47 5.86 -1.93 2.12
C GLU A 47 4.56 -1.42 2.76
N ARG A 48 4.62 -0.30 3.49
CA ARG A 48 3.42 0.31 4.10
C ARG A 48 2.40 0.75 3.06
N ILE A 49 2.84 1.33 1.95
CA ILE A 49 1.95 1.76 0.86
C ILE A 49 1.23 0.55 0.27
N VAL A 50 1.99 -0.51 -0.09
CA VAL A 50 1.44 -1.73 -0.70
C VAL A 50 0.47 -2.42 0.25
N LEU A 51 0.84 -2.64 1.51
CA LEU A 51 -0.04 -3.31 2.47
C LEU A 51 -1.33 -2.53 2.72
N ARG A 52 -1.28 -1.19 2.76
CA ARG A 52 -2.51 -0.38 2.87
C ARG A 52 -3.39 -0.46 1.64
N ALA A 53 -2.80 -0.56 0.44
CA ALA A 53 -3.56 -0.76 -0.79
C ALA A 53 -4.22 -2.15 -0.80
N VAL A 54 -3.52 -3.18 -0.33
CA VAL A 54 -4.08 -4.52 -0.13
C VAL A 54 -5.26 -4.48 0.85
N ASP A 55 -5.12 -3.80 1.99
CA ASP A 55 -6.21 -3.66 2.97
C ASP A 55 -7.46 -2.99 2.37
N VAL A 56 -7.27 -1.97 1.52
CA VAL A 56 -8.36 -1.30 0.81
C VAL A 56 -9.02 -2.27 -0.17
N ASN A 57 -8.23 -2.98 -0.98
CA ASN A 57 -8.73 -3.93 -1.96
C ASN A 57 -9.52 -5.07 -1.32
N GLU A 58 -8.98 -5.68 -0.25
CA GLU A 58 -9.67 -6.74 0.50
C GLU A 58 -11.00 -6.24 1.08
N HIS A 59 -11.03 -5.03 1.64
CA HIS A 59 -12.27 -4.44 2.15
C HIS A 59 -13.29 -4.19 1.03
N LEU A 60 -12.85 -3.66 -0.12
CA LEU A 60 -13.74 -3.44 -1.26
C LEU A 60 -14.27 -4.75 -1.83
N LEU A 61 -13.42 -5.77 -2.02
CA LEU A 61 -13.82 -7.08 -2.52
C LEU A 61 -14.78 -7.77 -1.54
N ALA A 62 -14.50 -7.73 -0.24
CA ALA A 62 -15.38 -8.34 0.76
C ALA A 62 -16.79 -7.73 0.77
N GLU A 63 -16.91 -6.45 0.46
CA GLU A 63 -18.15 -5.69 0.58
C GLU A 63 -18.90 -5.51 -0.76
N LEU A 64 -18.20 -5.58 -1.89
CA LEU A 64 -18.76 -5.31 -3.22
C LEU A 64 -18.77 -6.55 -4.13
N ALA A 65 -18.01 -7.61 -3.83
CA ALA A 65 -18.03 -8.81 -4.65
C ALA A 65 -19.37 -9.54 -4.54
N LEU A 66 -19.95 -9.88 -5.70
CA LEU A 66 -21.15 -10.69 -5.80
C LEU A 66 -20.87 -12.12 -5.31
N PRO A 67 -21.88 -12.86 -4.83
CA PRO A 67 -21.71 -14.23 -4.31
C PRO A 67 -21.00 -15.18 -5.28
N GLU A 68 -21.16 -15.00 -6.59
CA GLU A 68 -20.58 -15.87 -7.63
C GLU A 68 -19.05 -15.72 -7.77
N GLU A 69 -18.48 -14.57 -7.41
CA GLU A 69 -17.02 -14.34 -7.47
C GLU A 69 -16.25 -14.94 -6.28
N ARG A 70 -16.96 -15.32 -5.21
CA ARG A 70 -16.33 -15.98 -4.05
C ARG A 70 -16.08 -17.47 -4.28
N SER A 71 -16.79 -18.09 -5.22
CA SER A 71 -16.73 -19.54 -5.48
C SER A 71 -15.50 -19.99 -6.27
N THR A 72 -14.72 -19.08 -6.86
CA THR A 72 -13.51 -19.41 -7.64
C THR A 72 -12.22 -19.39 -6.83
N ARG A 73 -12.26 -19.00 -5.54
CA ARG A 73 -11.13 -19.25 -4.62
C ARG A 73 -11.20 -20.72 -4.22
N LEU A 74 -10.39 -21.54 -4.89
CA LEU A 74 -10.21 -22.98 -4.63
C LEU A 74 -10.03 -23.22 -3.12
N THR A 75 -10.94 -24.01 -2.56
CA THR A 75 -10.77 -24.79 -1.32
C THR A 75 -9.58 -25.73 -1.42
#